data_AF-B8IJT9-F1
#
_entry.id   AF-B8IJT9-F1
#
_cell.length_a   1.000
_cell.length_b   1.000
_cell.length_c   1.000
_cell.angle_alpha   90.00
_cell.angle_beta   90.00
_cell.angle_gamma   90.00
#
_symmetry.space_group_name_H-M   'P 1'
#
loop_
_entity.id
_entity.type
_entity.pdbx_description
1 polymer ?
#
loop_
_entity_poly.entity_id
_entity_poly.type
_entity_poly.pdbx_seq_one_letter_code
_entity_poly.pdbx_strand_id
1 'polypeptide(L)' 'MSDSPTLDVPSPTVLEWGCGLAGLSPGQPAVPSGFRPDEWVETLANGRRFVDDFGPQVGALRSS' A
#
# COMPACT_ATOMS: atom_id res chain seq x y z
N MET A 1 -10.93 31.79 5.12
CA MET A 1 -11.66 30.50 5.17
C MET A 1 -10.61 29.45 5.47
N SER A 2 -10.71 28.78 6.61
CA SER A 2 -9.77 27.71 6.98
C SER A 2 -10.14 26.46 6.20
N ASP A 3 -9.29 26.09 5.24
CA ASP A 3 -9.38 24.77 4.61
C ASP A 3 -9.14 23.71 5.69
N SER A 4 -10.13 22.86 5.91
CA SER A 4 -10.09 21.81 6.92
C SER A 4 -9.09 20.73 6.51
N PRO A 5 -8.08 20.37 7.33
CA PRO A 5 -7.14 19.32 7.02
C PRO A 5 -7.75 17.96 7.40
N THR A 6 -8.79 17.55 6.66
CA THR A 6 -9.38 16.21 6.85
C THR A 6 -8.67 15.15 5.99
N LEU A 7 -7.69 15.54 5.17
CA LEU A 7 -7.02 14.65 4.20
C LEU A 7 -5.67 14.05 4.66
N ASP A 8 -5.17 14.38 5.85
CA ASP A 8 -3.81 13.98 6.27
C ASP A 8 -3.72 12.63 7.01
N VAL A 9 -4.84 11.94 7.24
CA VAL A 9 -4.82 10.65 7.94
C VAL A 9 -4.90 9.50 6.91
N PRO A 10 -3.88 8.65 6.79
CA PRO A 10 -3.92 7.50 5.89
C PRO A 10 -5.05 6.56 6.26
N SER A 11 -5.73 6.00 5.25
CA SER A 11 -6.77 5.00 5.51
C SER A 11 -6.16 3.78 6.23
N PRO A 12 -6.96 3.04 7.02
CA PRO A 12 -6.46 1.86 7.75
C PRO A 12 -5.74 0.85 6.85
N THR A 13 -6.25 0.64 5.63
CA THR A 13 -5.63 -0.25 4.64
C THR A 13 -4.24 0.24 4.20
N VAL A 14 -4.07 1.55 4.02
CA VAL A 14 -2.76 2.09 3.63
C VAL A 14 -1.76 2.01 4.79
N LEU A 15 -2.23 2.20 6.03
CA LEU A 15 -1.39 2.01 7.23
C LEU A 15 -0.92 0.56 7.36
N GLU A 16 -1.83 -0.40 7.19
CA GLU A 16 -1.51 -1.83 7.24
C GLU A 16 -0.47 -2.21 6.18
N TRP A 17 -0.65 -1.71 4.95
CA TRP A 17 0.28 -1.94 3.85
C TRP A 17 1.65 -1.30 4.10
N GLY A 18 1.67 -0.06 4.56
CA GLY A 18 2.89 0.68 4.89
C GLY A 18 3.70 0.04 6.03
N CYS A 19 3.02 -0.42 7.08
CA CYS A 19 3.64 -1.17 8.17
C CYS A 19 4.22 -2.50 7.69
N GLY A 20 3.50 -3.23 6.83
CA GLY A 20 4.01 -4.47 6.23
C GLY A 20 5.29 -4.23 5.42
N LEU A 21 5.31 -3.19 4.60
CA LEU A 21 6.48 -2.80 3.80
C LEU A 21 7.69 -2.41 4.65
N ALA A 22 7.49 -1.59 5.69
CA ALA A 22 8.56 -1.24 6.62
C ALA A 22 9.10 -2.47 7.38
N GLY A 23 8.25 -3.46 7.67
CA GLY A 23 8.68 -4.74 8.23
C GLY A 23 9.61 -5.54 7.33
N LEU A 24 9.53 -5.36 6.00
CA LEU A 24 10.41 -5.99 5.02
C LEU A 24 11.74 -5.22 4.82
N SER A 25 11.81 -3.96 5.26
CA SER A 25 12.98 -3.09 5.05
C SER A 25 13.34 -2.33 6.33
N PRO A 26 14.27 -2.87 7.15
CA PRO A 26 14.70 -2.23 8.38
C PRO A 26 15.24 -0.81 8.14
N GLY A 27 14.63 0.17 8.80
CA GLY A 27 15.03 1.59 8.72
C GLY A 27 14.18 2.45 7.78
N GLN A 28 13.22 1.88 7.05
CA GLN A 28 12.24 2.66 6.31
C GLN A 28 11.04 3.05 7.20
N PRO A 29 10.54 4.30 7.11
CA PRO A 29 9.34 4.71 7.82
C PRO A 29 8.11 3.98 7.26
N ALA A 30 7.19 3.56 8.13
CA ALA A 30 5.94 2.88 7.75
C ALA A 30 5.07 3.70 6.80
N VAL A 31 5.14 5.03 6.87
CA VAL A 31 4.50 5.93 5.92
C VAL A 31 5.53 7.00 5.51
N PRO A 32 5.81 7.17 4.20
CA PRO A 32 6.73 8.20 3.73
C PRO A 32 6.26 9.61 4.11
N SER A 33 7.20 10.51 4.38
CA SER A 33 6.88 11.94 4.47
C SER A 33 6.35 12.43 3.11
N GLY A 34 5.25 13.18 3.12
CA GLY A 34 4.58 13.60 1.89
C GLY A 34 3.58 12.59 1.32
N PHE A 35 3.09 11.66 2.16
CA PHE A 35 1.99 10.77 1.83
C PHE A 35 0.82 11.52 1.13
N ARG A 36 0.39 11.00 -0.03
CA ARG A 36 -0.72 11.53 -0.83
C ARG A 36 -1.78 10.45 -1.01
N PRO A 37 -2.76 10.33 -0.10
CA PRO A 37 -3.72 9.23 -0.11
C PRO A 37 -4.42 9.04 -1.47
N ASP A 38 -4.65 10.13 -2.20
CA ASP A 38 -5.28 10.11 -3.52
C ASP A 38 -4.44 9.38 -4.59
N GLU A 39 -3.11 9.46 -4.53
CA GLU A 39 -2.19 8.77 -5.45
C GLU A 39 -2.11 7.25 -5.16
N TRP A 40 -2.45 6.85 -3.94
CA TRP A 40 -2.39 5.46 -3.50
C TRP A 40 -3.59 4.64 -3.94
N VAL A 41 -4.74 5.26 -4.21
CA VAL A 41 -5.96 4.54 -4.62
C VAL A 41 -5.72 3.76 -5.92
N GLU A 42 -5.16 4.42 -6.94
CA GLU A 42 -4.85 3.81 -8.22
C GLU A 42 -3.71 2.78 -8.09
N THR A 43 -2.68 3.12 -7.33
CA THR A 43 -1.54 2.22 -7.07
C THR A 43 -1.98 0.92 -6.40
N LEU A 44 -2.84 1.00 -5.39
CA LEU A 44 -3.39 -0.17 -4.70
C LEU A 44 -4.34 -0.98 -5.60
N ALA A 45 -5.16 -0.32 -6.40
CA ALA A 45 -6.04 -1.00 -7.36
C ALA A 45 -5.23 -1.80 -8.39
N ASN A 46 -4.17 -1.19 -8.94
CA ASN A 46 -3.27 -1.85 -9.88
C ASN A 46 -2.48 -2.99 -9.21
N GLY A 47 -1.98 -2.79 -8.00
CA GLY A 47 -1.30 -3.82 -7.22
C GLY A 47 -2.21 -5.01 -6.91
N ARG A 48 -3.46 -4.75 -6.50
CA ARG A 48 -4.49 -5.78 -6.29
C ARG A 48 -4.71 -6.60 -7.56
N ARG A 49 -4.94 -5.93 -8.69
CA ARG A 49 -5.14 -6.59 -9.99
C ARG A 49 -3.94 -7.44 -10.39
N PHE A 50 -2.72 -6.94 -10.20
CA PHE A 50 -1.51 -7.71 -10.48
C PHE A 50 -1.44 -9.00 -9.65
N VAL A 51 -1.71 -8.93 -8.35
CA VAL A 51 -1.74 -10.11 -7.48
C VAL A 51 -2.85 -11.08 -7.89
N ASP A 52 -4.02 -10.58 -8.26
CA ASP A 52 -5.13 -11.43 -8.69
C ASP A 52 -4.82 -12.15 -10.01
N ASP A 53 -4.22 -11.45 -10.97
CA ASP A 53 -3.90 -11.99 -12.30
C ASP A 53 -2.71 -12.98 -12.27
N PHE A 54 -1.66 -12.68 -11.49
CA PHE A 54 -0.39 -13.43 -11.51
C PHE A 54 -0.10 -14.23 -10.23
N GLY A 55 -0.69 -13.87 -9.09
CA GLY A 55 -0.50 -14.54 -7.81
C GLY A 55 -0.83 -16.04 -7.83
N PRO A 56 -1.94 -16.50 -8.45
CA PRO A 56 -2.25 -17.92 -8.57
C PRO A 56 -1.16 -18.73 -9.28
N GLN A 57 -0.51 -18.12 -10.29
CA GLN A 57 0.54 -18.76 -11.08
C GLN A 57 1.82 -18.95 -10.24
N VAL A 58 2.15 -17.96 -9.41
CA VAL A 58 3.27 -18.04 -8.45
C VAL A 58 3.00 -19.07 -7.35
N GLY A 59 1.76 -19.17 -6.88
CA GLY A 59 1.35 -20.19 -5.91
C GLY A 59 1.49 -21.63 -6.45
N ALA A 60 1.11 -21.83 -7.72
CA ALA A 60 1.28 -23.11 -8.40
C ALA A 60 2.76 -23.50 -8.57
N LEU A 61 3.63 -22.53 -8.93
CA LEU A 61 5.07 -22.77 -9.11
C LEU A 61 5.78 -23.16 -7.79
N ARG A 62 5.32 -22.64 -6.65
CA ARG A 62 5.87 -22.98 -5.32
C ARG A 62 5.47 -24.36 -4.80
N SER A 63 4.56 -25.05 -5.49
CA SER A 63 3.97 -26.31 -5.05
C SER A 63 4.44 -27.52 -5.88
N SER A 64 5.32 -27.34 -6.87
CA SER A 64 5.99 -28.41 -7.63
C SER A 64 7.40 -28.66 -7.12
#